data_AF-A0A924BHP7-F1
#
_entry.id   AF-A0A924BHP7-F1
#
_cell.length_a   1.000
_cell.length_b   1.000
_cell.length_c   1.000
_cell.angle_alpha   90.00
_cell.angle_beta   90.00
_cell.angle_gamma   90.00
#
_symmetry.space_group_name_H-M   'P 1'
#
loop_
_entity.id
_entity.type
_entity.pdbx_description
1 polymer ?
#
loop_
_entity_poly.entity_id
_entity_poly.type
_entity_poly.pdbx_seq_one_letter_code
_entity_poly.pdbx_strand_id
1 'polypeptide(L)' 'MFGRQNLALTFIILTVTLDAIGIGLIFPVMPDLMMQVTHGSLSQAAVWGGVIVTSFAVMQ' A
#
# COMPACT_ATOMS: atom_id res chain seq x y z
N MET A 1 -2.30 -35.69 11.16
CA MET A 1 -2.12 -35.26 9.76
C MET A 1 -2.28 -33.73 9.62
N PHE A 2 -1.71 -32.94 10.53
CA PHE A 2 -1.94 -31.47 10.66
C PHE A 2 -0.65 -30.62 10.55
N GLY A 3 0.32 -31.05 9.72
CA GLY A 3 1.71 -30.54 9.82
C GLY A 3 2.15 -29.44 8.86
N ARG A 4 1.36 -29.06 7.84
CA ARG A 4 1.87 -28.17 6.77
C ARG A 4 0.92 -27.04 6.34
N GLN A 5 -0.39 -27.24 6.47
CA GLN A 5 -1.38 -26.22 6.07
C GLN A 5 -1.43 -25.03 7.05
N ASN A 6 -1.25 -25.27 8.35
CA ASN A 6 -1.27 -24.20 9.36
C ASN A 6 -0.09 -23.23 9.18
N LEU A 7 1.11 -23.71 8.83
CA LEU A 7 2.27 -22.86 8.61
C LEU A 7 2.11 -21.97 7.37
N ALA A 8 1.54 -22.52 6.29
CA ALA A 8 1.26 -21.76 5.07
C ALA A 8 0.23 -20.65 5.32
N LEU A 9 -0.85 -20.95 6.06
CA LEU A 9 -1.86 -19.96 6.44
C LEU A 9 -1.28 -18.88 7.35
N THR A 10 -0.48 -19.25 8.36
CA THR A 10 0.20 -18.27 9.22
C THR A 10 1.11 -17.35 8.42
N PHE A 11 1.86 -17.88 7.45
CA PHE A 11 2.74 -17.08 6.60
C PHE A 11 1.95 -16.09 5.72
N ILE A 12 0.87 -16.53 5.08
CA ILE A 12 0.02 -15.67 4.26
C ILE A 12 -0.61 -14.56 5.11
N ILE A 13 -1.19 -14.91 6.26
CA ILE A 13 -1.81 -13.93 7.18
C ILE A 13 -0.78 -12.90 7.64
N LEU A 14 0.43 -13.33 8.02
CA LEU A 14 1.51 -12.41 8.40
C LEU A 14 1.88 -11.47 7.25
N THR A 15 2.04 -12.00 6.04
CA THR A 15 2.43 -11.22 4.86
C THR A 15 1.37 -10.17 4.52
N VAL A 16 0.10 -10.56 4.48
CA VAL A 16 -1.02 -9.63 4.20
C VAL A 16 -1.19 -8.61 5.32
N THR A 17 -0.95 -9.00 6.59
CA THR A 17 -1.00 -8.07 7.73
C THR A 17 0.09 -7.00 7.61
N LEU A 18 1.31 -7.40 7.29
CA LEU A 18 2.42 -6.47 7.11
C LEU A 18 2.18 -5.54 5.92
N ASP A 19 1.65 -6.06 4.81
CA ASP A 19 1.30 -5.27 3.62
C ASP A 19 0.22 -4.22 3.92
N ALA A 20 -0.88 -4.63 4.58
CA ALA A 20 -1.97 -3.73 4.95
C ALA A 20 -1.51 -2.62 5.92
N ILE A 21 -0.62 -2.93 6.87
CA ILE A 21 0.00 -1.93 7.75
C ILE A 21 0.85 -0.96 6.91
N GLY A 22 1.66 -1.46 5.98
CA GLY A 22 2.50 -0.65 5.11
C GLY A 22 1.70 0.35 4.30
N ILE A 23 0.64 -0.12 3.61
CA ILE A 23 -0.27 0.76 2.86
C ILE A 23 -0.96 1.74 3.80
N GLY A 24 -1.49 1.29 4.95
CA GLY A 24 -2.16 2.14 5.93
C GLY A 24 -1.29 3.27 6.48
N LEU A 25 0.04 3.07 6.57
CA LEU A 25 1.00 4.08 7.02
C LEU A 25 1.46 5.00 5.88
N ILE A 26 1.74 4.46 4.69
CA ILE A 26 2.31 5.21 3.55
C ILE A 26 1.27 6.12 2.89
N PHE A 27 0.06 5.60 2.67
CA PHE A 27 -0.99 6.29 1.93
C PHE A 27 -1.37 7.68 2.46
N PRO A 28 -1.56 7.90 3.79
CA PRO A 28 -1.90 9.22 4.31
C PRO A 28 -0.77 10.24 4.18
N VAL A 29 0.50 9.81 4.16
CA VAL A 29 1.65 10.71 4.09
C VAL A 29 2.16 10.94 2.66
N MET A 30 1.76 10.10 1.69
CA MET A 30 2.16 10.23 0.29
C MET A 30 1.84 11.61 -0.33
N PRO A 31 0.66 12.22 -0.14
CA PRO A 31 0.34 13.51 -0.76
C PRO A 31 1.33 14.61 -0.39
N ASP A 32 1.70 14.68 0.89
CA ASP A 32 2.64 15.68 1.40
C ASP A 32 4.05 15.46 0.87
N LEU A 33 4.49 14.21 0.78
CA LEU A 33 5.79 13.85 0.19
C LEU A 33 5.84 14.21 -1.31
N MET A 34 4.75 13.96 -2.04
CA MET A 34 4.66 14.29 -3.46
C MET A 34 4.73 15.79 -3.68
N MET A 35 4.02 16.60 -2.89
CA MET A 35 4.09 18.06 -2.99
C MET A 35 5.50 18.58 -2.70
N GLN A 36 6.18 18.04 -1.68
CA GLN A 36 7.56 18.42 -1.34
C GLN A 36 8.56 18.14 -2.45
N VAL A 37 8.45 17.00 -3.13
CA VAL A 37 9.39 16.61 -4.20
C VAL A 37 9.06 17.31 -5.52
N THR A 38 7.78 17.39 -5.88
CA THR A 38 7.34 17.90 -7.19
C THR A 38 7.14 19.41 -7.22
N HIS A 39 7.15 20.08 -6.06
CA HIS A 39 6.75 21.48 -5.90
C HIS A 39 5.34 21.77 -6.48
N GLY A 40 4.50 20.73 -6.57
CA GLY A 40 3.17 20.79 -7.14
C GLY A 40 2.08 21.10 -6.10
N SER A 41 0.84 21.26 -6.59
CA SER A 41 -0.32 21.48 -5.72
C SER A 41 -0.90 20.18 -5.16
N LEU A 42 -1.68 20.28 -4.08
CA LEU A 42 -2.41 19.15 -3.50
C LEU A 42 -3.32 18.45 -4.52
N SER A 43 -3.95 19.22 -5.41
CA SER A 43 -4.80 18.66 -6.48
C SER A 43 -4.00 17.76 -7.43
N GLN A 44 -2.77 18.16 -7.78
CA GLN A 44 -1.90 17.38 -8.65
C GLN A 44 -1.40 16.12 -7.93
N ALA A 45 -1.02 16.24 -6.66
CA ALA A 45 -0.63 15.10 -5.83
C ALA A 45 -1.78 14.09 -5.65
N ALA A 46 -3.02 14.56 -5.47
CA ALA A 46 -4.20 13.71 -5.33
C ALA A 46 -4.51 12.93 -6.61
N VAL A 47 -4.40 13.56 -7.79
CA VAL A 47 -4.61 12.89 -9.09
C VAL A 47 -3.56 11.81 -9.31
N TRP A 48 -2.28 12.15 -9.16
CA TRP A 48 -1.20 11.17 -9.35
C TRP A 48 -1.21 10.07 -8.29
N GLY A 49 -1.51 10.41 -7.03
CA GLY A 49 -1.72 9.43 -5.96
C GLY A 49 -2.86 8.47 -6.31
N GLY A 50 -4.00 8.97 -6.80
CA GLY A 50 -5.12 8.15 -7.25
C GLY A 50 -4.75 7.19 -8.39
N VAL A 51 -3.95 7.63 -9.37
CA VAL A 51 -3.47 6.79 -10.48
C VAL A 51 -2.55 5.67 -9.97
N ILE A 52 -1.59 5.98 -9.10
CA ILE A 52 -0.66 5.00 -8.53
C ILE A 52 -1.43 3.93 -7.75
N VAL A 53 -2.40 4.35 -6.95
CA VAL A 53 -3.19 3.45 -6.10
C VAL A 53 -4.12 2.57 -6.92
N THR A 54 -4.78 3.14 -7.92
CA THR A 54 -5.63 2.37 -8.84
C THR A 54 -4.79 1.32 -9.56
N SER A 55 -3.58 1.68 -9.99
CA SER A 55 -2.65 0.76 -10.63
C SER A 55 -2.20 -0.36 -9.69
N PHE A 56 -1.92 -0.02 -8.42
CA PHE A 56 -1.60 -1.01 -7.38
C PHE A 56 -2.76 -1.96 -7.12
N ALA A 57 -3.99 -1.44 -7.01
CA ALA A 57 -5.19 -2.24 -6.79
C ALA A 57 -5.52 -3.18 -7.96
N VAL A 58 -5.03 -2.91 -9.18
CA VAL A 58 -5.17 -3.81 -10.33
C VAL A 58 -4.17 -4.96 -10.29
N MET A 59 -2.98 -4.74 -9.71
CA MET A 59 -1.92 -5.75 -9.66
C MET A 59 -2.10 -6.76 -8.51
N GLN A 60 -2.76 -6.33 -7.44
CA GLN A 60 -3.00 -7.14 -6.24
C GLN A 60 -4.22 -8.04 -6.42
#